data_AF-A0A9Q0T4A9-F1
#
_entry.id   AF-A0A9Q0T4A9-F1
#
_cell.length_a   1.000
_cell.length_b   1.000
_cell.length_c   1.000
_cell.angle_alpha   90.00
_cell.angle_beta   90.00
_cell.angle_gamma   90.00
#
_symmetry.space_group_name_H-M   'P 1'
#
loop_
_entity.id
_entity.type
_entity.pdbx_description
1 polymer ?
#
loop_
_entity_poly.entity_id
_entity_poly.type
_entity_poly.pdbx_seq_one_letter_code
_entity_poly.pdbx_strand_id
1 'polypeptide(L)'
;MHAGTNPFEVINQAVKAVEKHLQTFLHREKKRLPSFLDWFGWCTWDAFYTDVTAEGVEEGLKSLSEGGTPPRFLIIDDGWQQIENKAKEDAGAVVQEGAQFASRLTGIKENSKFRKNGEKNEQAIGLKHVVENAKQKHKVKNVYAWHALAGYWGGVKPAAAGMEHYDTALAYPVQSPGVLGNQPDIVMDSLAVHGLGLVHPKKVLNFYNELHSYLASCGIDGVKVDVQNIIETLGAGYGGRVSLTRSYHQALEASVARNFPDNGCISCMCHNTDGLYSSKQTAVVRASDDFYPRDPASHTIHISSVAYNTLFLGEFMQPDWDMFHSLHPAAEYHGAARAVGGCAIYVSDKPGNHNFDLLRKLVLPDGSVLRARLPGRPTRDSLFVDPARDGMSLLKVWNVNKCTGVVGVFNCQGAGWCKIEKKTRIHDTTPGTLTASVRASDVDCIAQVAGANWDGETVVYAYKSGELVRLPKGASMPVTLKYLEYELFHFCPINEITSNISFAPIGLLDMFNTGGAVEQVEIQMASDKSPEFFDGEISSELTTSLSENRSPTATISLKVRGCGRFGAYSSQRPLKCSVGNAVTDFIYDSATGLVTLNLPVPEKEMYRWPVEIQV
;
A
#
# COMPACT_ATOMS: atom_id res chain seq x y z
N MET A 1 -29.10 13.82 1.31
CA MET A 1 -27.89 14.58 1.69
C MET A 1 -27.39 13.99 3.00
N HIS A 2 -26.13 13.57 3.08
CA HIS A 2 -25.50 13.16 4.34
C HIS A 2 -24.71 14.34 4.87
N ALA A 3 -24.80 14.62 6.17
CA ALA A 3 -24.11 15.72 6.83
C ALA A 3 -23.75 15.31 8.25
N GLY A 4 -22.64 15.82 8.77
CA GLY A 4 -22.11 15.46 10.08
C GLY A 4 -20.81 16.20 10.38
N THR A 5 -20.33 16.09 11.62
CA THR A 5 -19.11 16.77 12.08
C THR A 5 -17.84 15.97 11.79
N ASN A 6 -17.93 14.66 11.51
CA ASN A 6 -16.80 13.84 11.07
C ASN A 6 -16.85 13.63 9.54
N PRO A 7 -15.93 14.23 8.77
CA PRO A 7 -15.93 14.10 7.32
C PRO A 7 -15.72 12.66 6.84
N PHE A 8 -14.93 11.85 7.55
CA PHE A 8 -14.68 10.45 7.16
C PHE A 8 -15.94 9.59 7.34
N GLU A 9 -16.69 9.80 8.42
CA GLU A 9 -17.96 9.13 8.66
C GLU A 9 -19.01 9.55 7.62
N VAL A 10 -19.10 10.84 7.31
CA VAL A 10 -20.05 11.37 6.32
C VAL A 10 -19.81 10.74 4.94
N ILE A 11 -18.56 10.67 4.50
CA ILE A 11 -18.21 10.07 3.20
C ILE A 11 -18.54 8.56 3.21
N ASN A 12 -18.20 7.84 4.28
CA ASN A 12 -18.51 6.41 4.43
C ASN A 12 -20.03 6.13 4.35
N GLN A 13 -20.83 6.88 5.11
CA GLN A 13 -22.29 6.74 5.10
C GLN A 13 -22.88 7.10 3.74
N ALA A 14 -22.36 8.15 3.09
CA ALA A 14 -22.81 8.55 1.76
C ALA A 14 -22.56 7.44 0.72
N VAL A 15 -21.37 6.85 0.68
CA VAL A 15 -21.06 5.77 -0.26
C VAL A 15 -21.89 4.51 0.03
N LYS A 16 -22.10 4.15 1.30
CA LYS A 16 -23.01 3.04 1.69
C LYS A 16 -24.46 3.28 1.25
N ALA A 17 -24.94 4.52 1.28
CA ALA A 17 -26.27 4.84 0.76
C ALA A 17 -26.34 4.72 -0.77
N VAL A 18 -25.30 5.15 -1.49
CA VAL A 18 -25.18 4.98 -2.95
C VAL A 18 -25.11 3.49 -3.32
N GLU A 19 -24.37 2.69 -2.54
CA GLU A 19 -24.31 1.23 -2.68
C GLU A 19 -25.71 0.61 -2.59
N LYS A 20 -26.47 0.98 -1.54
CA LYS A 20 -27.84 0.49 -1.33
C LYS A 20 -28.78 0.87 -2.48
N HIS A 21 -28.60 2.05 -3.06
CA HIS A 21 -29.43 2.55 -4.16
C HIS A 21 -29.09 1.89 -5.49
N LEU A 22 -27.81 1.86 -5.87
CA LEU A 22 -27.37 1.37 -7.18
C LEU A 22 -27.29 -0.15 -7.26
N GLN A 23 -26.87 -0.82 -6.19
CA GLN A 23 -26.70 -2.29 -6.13
C GLN A 23 -25.74 -2.89 -7.20
N THR A 24 -24.96 -2.04 -7.87
CA THR A 24 -24.02 -2.39 -8.94
C THR A 24 -22.57 -2.51 -8.47
N PHE A 25 -22.24 -2.03 -7.28
CA PHE A 25 -20.93 -2.16 -6.64
C PHE A 25 -21.11 -2.57 -5.18
N LEU A 26 -20.00 -2.90 -4.50
CA LEU A 26 -19.97 -3.10 -3.06
C LEU A 26 -19.01 -2.11 -2.40
N HIS A 27 -19.33 -1.67 -1.19
CA HIS A 27 -18.42 -0.88 -0.36
C HIS A 27 -17.16 -1.69 0.00
N ARG A 28 -15.99 -1.04 0.15
CA ARG A 28 -14.69 -1.70 0.44
C ARG A 28 -14.79 -2.75 1.55
N GLU A 29 -15.49 -2.42 2.64
CA GLU A 29 -15.64 -3.29 3.83
C GLU A 29 -16.32 -4.64 3.54
N LYS A 30 -17.05 -4.78 2.43
CA LYS A 30 -17.68 -6.04 2.01
C LYS A 30 -16.83 -6.84 1.02
N LYS A 31 -15.70 -6.28 0.59
CA LYS A 31 -14.78 -6.92 -0.35
C LYS A 31 -13.72 -7.70 0.41
N ARG A 32 -13.35 -8.86 -0.13
CA ARG A 32 -12.21 -9.63 0.40
C ARG A 32 -10.92 -8.96 -0.05
N LEU A 33 -10.13 -8.50 0.92
CA LEU A 33 -8.78 -8.02 0.64
C LEU A 33 -7.88 -9.20 0.25
N PRO A 34 -7.08 -9.06 -0.82
CA PRO A 34 -6.16 -10.12 -1.23
C PRO A 34 -4.94 -10.15 -0.31
N SER A 35 -4.41 -11.35 -0.10
CA SER A 35 -3.33 -11.65 0.85
C SER A 35 -1.99 -11.00 0.51
N PHE A 36 -1.74 -10.66 -0.78
CA PHE A 36 -0.49 -10.02 -1.20
C PHE A 36 -0.22 -8.69 -0.50
N LEU A 37 -1.25 -8.00 0.01
CA LEU A 37 -1.11 -6.71 0.69
C LEU A 37 -0.19 -6.79 1.91
N ASP A 38 -0.09 -7.95 2.57
CA ASP A 38 0.73 -8.15 3.76
C ASP A 38 2.15 -8.66 3.46
N TRP A 39 2.49 -8.74 2.17
CA TRP A 39 3.73 -9.27 1.65
C TRP A 39 4.49 -8.20 0.85
N PHE A 40 5.78 -8.05 1.11
CA PHE A 40 6.64 -7.19 0.31
C PHE A 40 6.71 -7.70 -1.12
N GLY A 41 6.60 -6.78 -2.09
CA GLY A 41 6.61 -7.12 -3.49
C GLY A 41 7.70 -6.47 -4.34
N TRP A 42 7.80 -6.95 -5.58
CA TRP A 42 8.61 -6.34 -6.62
C TRP A 42 7.82 -6.28 -7.93
N CYS A 43 7.89 -5.15 -8.62
CA CYS A 43 7.27 -4.91 -9.92
C CYS A 43 8.36 -4.71 -10.97
N THR A 44 8.24 -5.39 -12.12
CA THR A 44 9.28 -5.36 -13.16
C THR A 44 9.32 -4.07 -14.00
N TRP A 45 8.38 -3.14 -13.79
CA TRP A 45 8.20 -1.96 -14.67
C TRP A 45 9.42 -1.05 -14.73
N ASP A 46 9.83 -0.35 -13.67
CA ASP A 46 11.00 0.55 -13.79
C ASP A 46 12.33 -0.20 -13.96
N ALA A 47 12.36 -1.47 -13.59
CA ALA A 47 13.52 -2.33 -13.74
C ALA A 47 13.84 -2.57 -15.24
N PHE A 48 12.81 -2.83 -16.06
CA PHE A 48 12.99 -3.25 -17.45
C PHE A 48 12.09 -2.57 -18.47
N TYR A 49 11.07 -1.84 -18.04
CA TYR A 49 9.93 -1.43 -18.84
C TYR A 49 9.42 -2.61 -19.67
N THR A 50 9.18 -2.38 -20.97
CA THR A 50 8.74 -3.41 -21.91
C THR A 50 9.80 -4.47 -22.22
N ASP A 51 11.05 -4.35 -21.72
CA ASP A 51 12.16 -5.24 -22.03
C ASP A 51 12.32 -6.40 -21.03
N VAL A 52 11.36 -6.59 -20.10
CA VAL A 52 11.39 -7.70 -19.11
C VAL A 52 11.56 -9.07 -19.78
N THR A 53 12.41 -9.92 -19.19
CA THR A 53 12.68 -11.30 -19.65
C THR A 53 12.57 -12.30 -18.51
N ALA A 54 12.54 -13.60 -18.84
CA ALA A 54 12.60 -14.67 -17.85
C ALA A 54 13.85 -14.57 -16.94
N GLU A 55 15.00 -14.24 -17.52
CA GLU A 55 16.27 -14.07 -16.80
C GLU A 55 16.24 -12.85 -15.89
N GLY A 56 15.72 -11.71 -16.38
CA GLY A 56 15.62 -10.49 -15.60
C GLY A 56 14.74 -10.66 -14.35
N VAL A 57 13.66 -11.45 -14.46
CA VAL A 57 12.83 -11.81 -13.30
C VAL A 57 13.64 -12.62 -12.27
N GLU A 58 14.38 -13.63 -12.71
CA GLU A 58 15.22 -14.46 -11.83
C GLU A 58 16.31 -13.61 -11.13
N GLU A 59 16.99 -12.74 -11.87
CA GLU A 59 18.02 -11.85 -11.33
C GLU A 59 17.48 -10.90 -10.26
N GLY A 60 16.30 -10.31 -10.49
CA GLY A 60 15.66 -9.43 -9.52
C GLY A 60 15.27 -10.14 -8.23
N LEU A 61 14.57 -11.28 -8.34
CA LEU A 61 14.16 -12.08 -7.18
C LEU A 61 15.37 -12.56 -6.37
N LYS A 62 16.42 -13.02 -7.05
CA LYS A 62 17.68 -13.43 -6.41
C LYS A 62 18.32 -12.26 -5.67
N SER A 63 18.48 -11.10 -6.32
CA SER A 63 19.15 -9.94 -5.74
C SER A 63 18.48 -9.43 -4.47
N LEU A 64 17.14 -9.38 -4.41
CA LEU A 64 16.40 -8.97 -3.22
C LEU A 64 16.46 -10.02 -2.10
N SER A 65 16.40 -11.31 -2.46
CA SER A 65 16.48 -12.41 -1.50
C SER A 65 17.86 -12.48 -0.84
N GLU A 66 18.94 -12.34 -1.59
CA GLU A 66 20.32 -12.30 -1.08
C GLU A 66 20.58 -11.07 -0.18
N GLY A 67 19.85 -9.98 -0.40
CA GLY A 67 19.90 -8.78 0.47
C GLY A 67 19.08 -8.87 1.76
N GLY A 68 18.42 -9.99 2.02
CA GLY A 68 17.65 -10.22 3.24
C GLY A 68 16.25 -9.60 3.26
N THR A 69 15.75 -9.13 2.11
CA THR A 69 14.39 -8.58 1.95
C THR A 69 13.67 -9.31 0.81
N PRO A 70 13.40 -10.61 0.98
CA PRO A 70 12.91 -11.44 -0.11
C PRO A 70 11.47 -11.02 -0.50
N PRO A 71 11.21 -10.72 -1.78
CA PRO A 71 9.87 -10.39 -2.24
C PRO A 71 9.00 -11.65 -2.21
N ARG A 72 7.83 -11.53 -1.59
CA ARG A 72 6.81 -12.59 -1.54
C ARG A 72 5.66 -12.30 -2.51
N PHE A 73 5.67 -11.14 -3.14
CA PHE A 73 4.77 -10.74 -4.22
C PHE A 73 5.58 -10.30 -5.44
N LEU A 74 5.16 -10.71 -6.64
CA LEU A 74 5.79 -10.33 -7.91
C LEU A 74 4.71 -9.81 -8.86
N ILE A 75 4.96 -8.67 -9.50
CA ILE A 75 4.21 -8.22 -10.67
C ILE A 75 5.11 -8.32 -11.89
N ILE A 76 4.77 -9.22 -12.82
CA ILE A 76 5.33 -9.22 -14.18
C ILE A 76 4.54 -8.17 -14.96
N ASP A 77 5.11 -6.97 -15.03
CA ASP A 77 4.50 -5.81 -15.68
C ASP A 77 4.61 -5.88 -17.21
N ASP A 78 4.18 -4.83 -17.93
CA ASP A 78 4.12 -4.79 -19.39
C ASP A 78 5.44 -5.25 -20.05
N GLY A 79 5.31 -5.95 -21.18
CA GLY A 79 6.42 -6.51 -21.95
C GLY A 79 6.39 -8.03 -22.09
N TRP A 80 5.49 -8.75 -21.41
CA TRP A 80 5.41 -10.22 -21.50
C TRP A 80 4.44 -10.75 -22.58
N GLN A 81 3.49 -9.94 -23.03
CA GLN A 81 2.42 -10.32 -23.96
C GLN A 81 2.89 -10.42 -25.42
N GLN A 82 2.19 -11.24 -26.22
CA GLN A 82 2.34 -11.28 -27.68
C GLN A 82 1.62 -10.09 -28.34
N ILE A 83 2.39 -9.15 -28.86
CA ILE A 83 1.84 -7.93 -29.49
C ILE A 83 2.26 -7.81 -30.95
N GLU A 84 1.61 -6.91 -31.69
CA GLU A 84 2.01 -6.59 -33.06
C GLU A 84 3.46 -6.09 -33.10
N ASN A 85 4.30 -6.72 -33.92
CA ASN A 85 5.59 -6.15 -34.30
C ASN A 85 5.33 -5.00 -35.27
N LYS A 86 5.05 -3.80 -34.76
CA LYS A 86 5.27 -2.59 -35.55
C LYS A 86 6.79 -2.40 -35.59
N ALA A 87 7.37 -2.50 -36.77
CA ALA A 87 8.79 -2.16 -36.94
C ALA A 87 9.03 -0.81 -36.27
N LYS A 88 10.00 -0.75 -35.33
CA LYS A 88 10.69 0.52 -35.11
C LYS A 88 11.21 0.88 -36.50
N GLU A 89 10.79 2.03 -37.04
CA GLU A 89 11.11 2.54 -38.38
C GLU A 89 10.09 2.20 -39.49
N ASP A 90 9.02 3.00 -39.54
CA ASP A 90 8.54 3.48 -40.84
C ASP A 90 9.00 4.93 -40.97
N ALA A 91 10.07 5.16 -41.73
CA ALA A 91 10.75 6.46 -41.85
C ALA A 91 9.89 7.55 -42.54
N GLY A 92 8.65 7.25 -42.91
CA GLY A 92 7.69 8.15 -43.54
C GLY A 92 6.45 8.50 -42.71
N ALA A 93 6.33 8.02 -41.46
CA ALA A 93 5.18 8.34 -40.60
C ALA A 93 5.31 9.75 -39.98
N VAL A 94 4.36 10.64 -40.28
CA VAL A 94 4.32 12.04 -39.81
C VAL A 94 4.05 12.16 -38.29
N VAL A 95 3.67 11.06 -37.62
CA VAL A 95 3.47 11.01 -36.16
C VAL A 95 4.16 9.75 -35.61
N GLN A 96 5.38 9.89 -35.08
CA GLN A 96 6.16 8.79 -34.49
C GLN A 96 5.95 8.66 -32.97
N GLU A 97 5.61 9.75 -32.28
CA GLU A 97 5.39 9.75 -30.84
C GLU A 97 3.97 9.26 -30.51
N GLY A 98 3.84 8.22 -29.68
CA GLY A 98 2.55 7.69 -29.24
C GLY A 98 2.00 6.52 -30.06
N ALA A 99 2.59 6.21 -31.23
CA ALA A 99 2.15 5.08 -32.07
C ALA A 99 2.27 3.71 -31.39
N GLN A 100 3.15 3.60 -30.38
CA GLN A 100 3.30 2.42 -29.52
C GLN A 100 2.03 2.10 -28.73
N PHE A 101 1.24 3.11 -28.37
CA PHE A 101 -0.03 2.93 -27.66
C PHE A 101 -1.12 2.30 -28.54
N ALA A 102 -0.94 2.30 -29.86
CA ALA A 102 -1.82 1.62 -30.80
C ALA A 102 -1.36 0.18 -31.14
N SER A 103 -0.37 -0.36 -30.42
CA SER A 103 0.02 -1.78 -30.54
C SER A 103 -1.08 -2.67 -29.99
N ARG A 104 -1.36 -3.81 -30.63
CA ARG A 104 -2.46 -4.71 -30.25
C ARG A 104 -1.99 -6.07 -29.83
N LEU A 105 -2.76 -6.71 -28.98
CA LEU A 105 -2.59 -8.11 -28.59
C LEU A 105 -2.84 -9.01 -29.80
N THR A 106 -1.91 -9.92 -30.08
CA THR A 106 -1.99 -10.89 -31.19
C THR A 106 -2.09 -12.33 -30.73
N GLY A 107 -1.97 -12.58 -29.42
CA GLY A 107 -2.16 -13.88 -28.83
C GLY A 107 -2.29 -13.81 -27.31
N ILE A 108 -2.88 -14.86 -26.73
CA ILE A 108 -3.14 -14.97 -25.28
C ILE A 108 -1.90 -15.36 -24.49
N LYS A 109 -0.93 -16.01 -25.14
CA LYS A 109 0.24 -16.60 -24.49
C LYS A 109 1.39 -15.59 -24.36
N GLU A 110 2.41 -15.99 -23.61
CA GLU A 110 3.64 -15.21 -23.46
C GLU A 110 4.41 -15.03 -24.78
N ASN A 111 5.18 -13.96 -24.91
CA ASN A 111 6.04 -13.74 -26.08
C ASN A 111 7.36 -14.52 -26.01
N SER A 112 8.22 -14.34 -27.01
CA SER A 112 9.49 -15.06 -27.13
C SER A 112 10.48 -14.81 -25.98
N LYS A 113 10.39 -13.69 -25.25
CA LYS A 113 11.29 -13.38 -24.12
C LYS A 113 11.08 -14.30 -22.91
N PHE A 114 9.94 -14.98 -22.87
CA PHE A 114 9.60 -15.97 -21.85
C PHE A 114 9.60 -17.40 -22.38
N ARG A 115 10.07 -17.60 -23.63
CA ARG A 115 10.16 -18.91 -24.27
C ARG A 115 11.62 -19.25 -24.56
N LYS A 116 12.12 -20.33 -23.96
CA LYS A 116 13.32 -21.01 -24.45
C LYS A 116 12.93 -22.32 -25.11
N ASN A 117 13.33 -22.49 -26.36
CA ASN A 117 13.28 -23.79 -27.01
C ASN A 117 14.38 -24.65 -26.37
N GLY A 118 13.98 -25.62 -25.55
CA GLY A 118 14.90 -26.66 -25.10
C GLY A 118 15.45 -27.40 -26.32
N GLU A 119 16.76 -27.62 -26.37
CA GLU A 119 17.35 -28.54 -27.33
C GLU A 119 16.77 -29.93 -27.07
N LYS A 120 16.05 -30.48 -28.07
CA LYS A 120 15.61 -31.88 -28.20
C LYS A 120 15.37 -32.63 -26.87
N ASN A 121 14.11 -32.61 -26.40
CA ASN A 121 13.48 -33.51 -25.39
C ASN A 121 13.29 -32.99 -23.94
N GLU A 122 13.46 -31.69 -23.64
CA GLU A 122 12.97 -31.11 -22.37
C GLU A 122 11.73 -30.23 -22.59
N GLN A 123 10.80 -30.23 -21.62
CA GLN A 123 9.58 -29.43 -21.63
C GLN A 123 9.87 -27.98 -22.00
N ALA A 124 9.10 -27.42 -22.94
CA ALA A 124 9.26 -26.02 -23.36
C ALA A 124 9.25 -25.10 -22.13
N ILE A 125 10.36 -24.36 -21.93
CA ILE A 125 10.50 -23.37 -20.87
C ILE A 125 9.63 -22.18 -21.27
N GLY A 126 8.48 -22.03 -20.61
CA GLY A 126 7.51 -20.94 -20.83
C GLY A 126 7.28 -20.11 -19.55
N LEU A 127 6.28 -19.24 -19.57
CA LEU A 127 5.89 -18.42 -18.41
C LEU A 127 5.65 -19.29 -17.15
N LYS A 128 5.08 -20.48 -17.33
CA LYS A 128 4.88 -21.45 -16.25
C LYS A 128 6.18 -21.79 -15.50
N HIS A 129 7.27 -22.02 -16.21
CA HIS A 129 8.55 -22.35 -15.58
C HIS A 129 9.12 -21.17 -14.78
N VAL A 130 8.93 -19.94 -15.28
CA VAL A 130 9.35 -18.71 -14.57
C VAL A 130 8.61 -18.58 -13.25
N VAL A 131 7.28 -18.77 -13.27
CA VAL A 131 6.44 -18.70 -12.08
C VAL A 131 6.76 -19.83 -11.10
N GLU A 132 6.94 -21.07 -11.58
CA GLU A 132 7.33 -22.21 -10.76
C GLU A 132 8.70 -21.96 -10.08
N ASN A 133 9.69 -21.44 -10.82
CA ASN A 133 10.97 -21.06 -10.24
C ASN A 133 10.84 -19.97 -9.18
N ALA A 134 10.08 -18.90 -9.46
CA ALA A 134 9.83 -17.82 -8.51
C ALA A 134 9.23 -18.36 -7.19
N LYS A 135 8.24 -19.25 -7.28
CA LYS A 135 7.59 -19.86 -6.11
C LYS A 135 8.47 -20.88 -5.38
N GLN A 136 9.19 -21.74 -6.10
CA GLN A 136 9.95 -22.83 -5.49
C GLN A 136 11.31 -22.38 -4.94
N LYS A 137 12.07 -21.58 -5.71
CA LYS A 137 13.43 -21.14 -5.38
C LYS A 137 13.41 -19.91 -4.48
N HIS A 138 12.61 -18.91 -4.85
CA HIS A 138 12.57 -17.61 -4.15
C HIS A 138 11.42 -17.48 -3.16
N LYS A 139 10.60 -18.53 -3.01
CA LYS A 139 9.44 -18.57 -2.10
C LYS A 139 8.44 -17.42 -2.32
N VAL A 140 8.33 -16.94 -3.55
CA VAL A 140 7.27 -16.00 -3.94
C VAL A 140 5.92 -16.67 -3.69
N LYS A 141 4.97 -15.93 -3.10
CA LYS A 141 3.64 -16.44 -2.74
C LYS A 141 2.62 -16.12 -3.81
N ASN A 142 2.65 -14.89 -4.31
CA ASN A 142 1.73 -14.40 -5.31
C ASN A 142 2.49 -13.82 -6.50
N VAL A 143 2.14 -14.25 -7.72
CA VAL A 143 2.64 -13.66 -8.97
C VAL A 143 1.46 -13.09 -9.75
N TYR A 144 1.47 -11.80 -10.05
CA TYR A 144 0.47 -11.14 -10.88
C TYR A 144 1.06 -10.82 -12.26
N ALA A 145 0.23 -10.89 -13.29
CA ALA A 145 0.58 -10.47 -14.64
C ALA A 145 -0.19 -9.21 -15.04
N TRP A 146 0.50 -8.26 -15.65
CA TRP A 146 -0.12 -7.04 -16.17
C TRP A 146 -0.88 -7.30 -17.47
N HIS A 147 -2.02 -6.64 -17.67
CA HIS A 147 -2.61 -6.45 -18.99
C HIS A 147 -3.51 -5.19 -19.00
N ALA A 148 -3.72 -4.57 -20.15
CA ALA A 148 -4.74 -3.52 -20.26
C ALA A 148 -6.17 -4.11 -20.21
N LEU A 149 -7.16 -3.32 -19.80
CA LEU A 149 -8.57 -3.74 -19.82
C LEU A 149 -8.99 -4.23 -21.22
N ALA A 150 -8.55 -3.54 -22.26
CA ALA A 150 -8.83 -3.91 -23.65
C ALA A 150 -7.96 -5.05 -24.20
N GLY A 151 -7.09 -5.66 -23.38
CA GLY A 151 -6.15 -6.72 -23.75
C GLY A 151 -4.70 -6.24 -23.83
N TYR A 152 -4.45 -5.17 -24.58
CA TYR A 152 -3.19 -4.41 -24.59
C TYR A 152 -3.51 -2.92 -24.82
N TRP A 153 -2.52 -2.03 -24.88
CA TRP A 153 -2.73 -0.58 -25.06
C TRP A 153 -3.67 -0.24 -26.23
N GLY A 154 -3.47 -0.84 -27.40
CA GLY A 154 -4.31 -0.67 -28.59
C GLY A 154 -5.47 -1.67 -28.71
N GLY A 155 -5.72 -2.46 -27.66
CA GLY A 155 -6.74 -3.51 -27.64
C GLY A 155 -6.29 -4.84 -28.25
N VAL A 156 -7.24 -5.65 -28.69
CA VAL A 156 -7.00 -6.94 -29.37
C VAL A 156 -6.94 -6.72 -30.87
N LYS A 157 -6.05 -7.42 -31.60
CA LYS A 157 -5.99 -7.29 -33.05
C LYS A 157 -7.25 -7.89 -33.71
N PRO A 158 -8.00 -7.13 -34.54
CA PRO A 158 -9.11 -7.67 -35.32
C PRO A 158 -8.67 -8.80 -36.25
N ALA A 159 -9.45 -9.88 -36.31
CA ALA A 159 -9.18 -11.05 -37.15
C ALA A 159 -7.75 -11.62 -37.00
N ALA A 160 -7.15 -11.51 -35.81
CA ALA A 160 -5.92 -12.22 -35.52
C ALA A 160 -6.15 -13.74 -35.52
N ALA A 161 -5.20 -14.47 -36.10
CA ALA A 161 -5.28 -15.92 -36.24
C ALA A 161 -5.47 -16.60 -34.86
N GLY A 162 -6.57 -17.34 -34.70
CA GLY A 162 -6.91 -18.03 -33.45
C GLY A 162 -7.57 -17.14 -32.38
N MET A 163 -7.94 -15.90 -32.73
CA MET A 163 -8.65 -14.95 -31.87
C MET A 163 -9.91 -14.39 -32.53
N GLU A 164 -10.33 -14.95 -33.67
CA GLU A 164 -11.46 -14.47 -34.47
C GLU A 164 -12.80 -14.56 -33.71
N HIS A 165 -12.93 -15.54 -32.81
CA HIS A 165 -14.13 -15.79 -32.02
C HIS A 165 -14.46 -14.71 -30.99
N TYR A 166 -13.53 -13.79 -30.72
CA TYR A 166 -13.76 -12.63 -29.87
C TYR A 166 -14.55 -11.51 -30.56
N ASP A 167 -14.73 -11.58 -31.89
CA ASP A 167 -15.48 -10.60 -32.68
C ASP A 167 -14.95 -9.17 -32.46
N THR A 168 -13.63 -9.04 -32.47
CA THR A 168 -12.95 -7.76 -32.21
C THR A 168 -13.06 -6.82 -33.40
N ALA A 169 -13.45 -5.58 -33.15
CA ALA A 169 -13.56 -4.53 -34.16
C ALA A 169 -12.80 -3.26 -33.72
N LEU A 170 -12.42 -2.42 -34.70
CA LEU A 170 -11.86 -1.12 -34.39
C LEU A 170 -12.97 -0.19 -33.87
N ALA A 171 -12.74 0.39 -32.71
CA ALA A 171 -13.54 1.46 -32.12
C ALA A 171 -12.66 2.68 -31.90
N TYR A 172 -13.22 3.87 -32.11
CA TYR A 172 -12.46 5.12 -32.04
C TYR A 172 -12.93 5.92 -30.82
N PRO A 173 -12.01 6.30 -29.92
CA PRO A 173 -12.37 7.00 -28.69
C PRO A 173 -12.94 8.38 -28.98
N VAL A 174 -14.04 8.72 -28.31
CA VAL A 174 -14.62 10.06 -28.31
C VAL A 174 -14.44 10.68 -26.93
N GLN A 175 -13.59 11.72 -26.87
CA GLN A 175 -13.29 12.41 -25.62
C GLN A 175 -14.33 13.52 -25.33
N SER A 176 -14.66 13.71 -24.05
CA SER A 176 -15.53 14.81 -23.64
C SER A 176 -14.78 16.15 -23.65
N PRO A 177 -15.48 17.30 -23.86
CA PRO A 177 -14.85 18.61 -23.76
C PRO A 177 -14.16 18.87 -22.42
N GLY A 178 -14.68 18.29 -21.32
CA GLY A 178 -14.09 18.40 -19.98
C GLY A 178 -12.75 17.67 -19.85
N VAL A 179 -12.64 16.47 -20.41
CA VAL A 179 -11.38 15.69 -20.43
C VAL A 179 -10.34 16.41 -21.28
N LEU A 180 -10.70 16.80 -22.51
CA LEU A 180 -9.82 17.55 -23.43
C LEU A 180 -9.34 18.87 -22.83
N GLY A 181 -10.21 19.59 -22.11
CA GLY A 181 -9.85 20.83 -21.43
C GLY A 181 -8.92 20.63 -20.22
N ASN A 182 -8.90 19.43 -19.62
CA ASN A 182 -8.05 19.13 -18.49
C ASN A 182 -6.64 18.69 -18.89
N GLN A 183 -6.50 17.70 -19.78
CA GLN A 183 -5.20 17.20 -20.23
C GLN A 183 -5.33 16.59 -21.64
N PRO A 184 -4.62 17.11 -22.64
CA PRO A 184 -4.39 16.39 -23.90
C PRO A 184 -3.59 15.12 -23.61
N ASP A 185 -4.06 13.99 -24.14
CA ASP A 185 -3.49 12.67 -23.87
C ASP A 185 -3.00 12.05 -25.18
N ILE A 186 -1.68 11.85 -25.26
CA ILE A 186 -1.03 11.24 -26.43
C ILE A 186 -1.52 9.82 -26.71
N VAL A 187 -1.95 9.08 -25.67
CA VAL A 187 -2.57 7.76 -25.81
C VAL A 187 -3.89 7.89 -26.57
N MET A 188 -4.73 8.83 -26.15
CA MET A 188 -6.02 9.09 -26.79
C MET A 188 -5.87 9.59 -28.22
N ASP A 189 -4.92 10.50 -28.48
CA ASP A 189 -4.64 11.03 -29.82
C ASP A 189 -4.20 9.91 -30.77
N SER A 190 -3.31 9.03 -30.30
CA SER A 190 -2.87 7.83 -31.04
C SER A 190 -4.04 6.90 -31.37
N LEU A 191 -4.91 6.62 -30.39
CA LEU A 191 -6.07 5.74 -30.57
C LEU A 191 -7.19 6.38 -31.41
N ALA A 192 -7.32 7.70 -31.42
CA ALA A 192 -8.25 8.41 -32.30
C ALA A 192 -7.88 8.25 -33.79
N VAL A 193 -6.59 8.14 -34.09
CA VAL A 193 -6.09 7.91 -35.46
C VAL A 193 -6.12 6.42 -35.81
N HIS A 194 -5.57 5.57 -34.94
CA HIS A 194 -5.34 4.16 -35.26
C HIS A 194 -6.48 3.22 -34.88
N GLY A 195 -7.40 3.65 -34.02
CA GLY A 195 -8.47 2.85 -33.45
C GLY A 195 -7.99 1.90 -32.36
N LEU A 196 -8.86 1.63 -31.39
CA LEU A 196 -8.68 0.59 -30.39
C LEU A 196 -9.40 -0.69 -30.84
N GLY A 197 -8.72 -1.83 -30.74
CA GLY A 197 -9.29 -3.14 -31.01
C GLY A 197 -10.21 -3.59 -29.86
N LEU A 198 -11.49 -3.26 -29.95
CA LEU A 198 -12.49 -3.51 -28.93
C LEU A 198 -13.10 -4.90 -29.13
N VAL A 199 -12.86 -5.80 -28.17
CA VAL A 199 -13.55 -7.10 -28.11
C VAL A 199 -15.06 -6.87 -27.96
N HIS A 200 -15.89 -7.59 -28.73
CA HIS A 200 -17.34 -7.38 -28.64
C HIS A 200 -17.84 -7.61 -27.19
N PRO A 201 -18.71 -6.74 -26.61
CA PRO A 201 -19.09 -6.84 -25.19
C PRO A 201 -19.75 -8.17 -24.78
N LYS A 202 -20.41 -8.85 -25.73
CA LYS A 202 -20.97 -10.20 -25.51
C LYS A 202 -19.93 -11.33 -25.50
N LYS A 203 -18.68 -11.04 -25.90
CA LYS A 203 -17.56 -11.98 -26.02
C LYS A 203 -16.43 -11.70 -25.04
N VAL A 204 -16.41 -10.52 -24.41
CA VAL A 204 -15.32 -10.09 -23.52
C VAL A 204 -15.12 -11.02 -22.31
N LEU A 205 -16.18 -11.65 -21.79
CA LEU A 205 -16.04 -12.68 -20.75
C LEU A 205 -15.27 -13.91 -21.24
N ASN A 206 -15.47 -14.32 -22.49
CA ASN A 206 -14.71 -15.44 -23.06
C ASN A 206 -13.24 -15.05 -23.25
N PHE A 207 -12.99 -13.83 -23.73
CA PHE A 207 -11.64 -13.30 -23.84
C PHE A 207 -10.90 -13.28 -22.50
N TYR A 208 -11.49 -12.68 -21.45
CA TYR A 208 -10.86 -12.68 -20.13
C TYR A 208 -10.70 -14.08 -19.57
N ASN A 209 -11.71 -14.95 -19.70
CA ASN A 209 -11.61 -16.32 -19.18
C ASN A 209 -10.49 -17.09 -19.87
N GLU A 210 -10.34 -17.00 -21.20
CA GLU A 210 -9.26 -17.68 -21.90
C GLU A 210 -7.88 -17.13 -21.47
N LEU A 211 -7.74 -15.81 -21.34
CA LEU A 211 -6.52 -15.17 -20.84
C LEU A 211 -6.19 -15.59 -19.41
N HIS A 212 -7.13 -15.46 -18.50
CA HIS A 212 -6.93 -15.73 -17.08
C HIS A 212 -6.81 -17.22 -16.79
N SER A 213 -7.49 -18.10 -17.53
CA SER A 213 -7.29 -19.55 -17.44
C SER A 213 -5.90 -19.97 -17.90
N TYR A 214 -5.38 -19.36 -18.98
CA TYR A 214 -3.99 -19.60 -19.38
C TYR A 214 -3.01 -19.12 -18.29
N LEU A 215 -3.17 -17.90 -17.78
CA LEU A 215 -2.32 -17.38 -16.71
C LEU A 215 -2.36 -18.27 -15.45
N ALA A 216 -3.56 -18.67 -15.01
CA ALA A 216 -3.74 -19.57 -13.88
C ALA A 216 -3.08 -20.94 -14.14
N SER A 217 -3.12 -21.45 -15.37
CA SER A 217 -2.41 -22.69 -15.75
C SER A 217 -0.88 -22.58 -15.68
N CYS A 218 -0.34 -21.36 -15.78
CA CYS A 218 1.06 -21.04 -15.54
C CYS A 218 1.37 -20.80 -14.05
N GLY A 219 0.37 -20.86 -13.17
CA GLY A 219 0.53 -20.62 -11.74
C GLY A 219 0.45 -19.15 -11.32
N ILE A 220 0.02 -18.24 -12.20
CA ILE A 220 -0.26 -16.83 -11.86
C ILE A 220 -1.46 -16.77 -10.92
N ASP A 221 -1.39 -15.91 -9.91
CA ASP A 221 -2.36 -15.80 -8.81
C ASP A 221 -3.31 -14.61 -8.95
N GLY A 222 -3.10 -13.75 -9.96
CA GLY A 222 -3.91 -12.57 -10.19
C GLY A 222 -3.39 -11.68 -11.31
N VAL A 223 -4.00 -10.51 -11.46
CA VAL A 223 -3.67 -9.56 -12.54
C VAL A 223 -3.58 -8.12 -12.06
N LYS A 224 -2.72 -7.33 -12.70
CA LYS A 224 -2.75 -5.86 -12.66
C LYS A 224 -3.42 -5.38 -13.95
N VAL A 225 -4.56 -4.72 -13.86
CA VAL A 225 -5.38 -4.35 -15.03
C VAL A 225 -5.36 -2.85 -15.23
N ASP A 226 -4.66 -2.42 -16.27
CA ASP A 226 -4.43 -1.02 -16.60
C ASP A 226 -5.37 -0.49 -17.67
N VAL A 227 -5.25 0.81 -17.98
CA VAL A 227 -5.94 1.50 -19.08
C VAL A 227 -7.46 1.33 -18.99
N GLN A 228 -8.03 1.29 -17.78
CA GLN A 228 -9.46 0.99 -17.64
C GLN A 228 -10.35 2.15 -18.10
N ASN A 229 -9.93 3.40 -17.86
CA ASN A 229 -10.69 4.60 -18.21
C ASN A 229 -10.94 4.75 -19.72
N ILE A 230 -10.16 4.11 -20.60
CA ILE A 230 -10.35 4.19 -22.06
C ILE A 230 -11.76 3.77 -22.47
N ILE A 231 -12.35 2.81 -21.75
CA ILE A 231 -13.65 2.22 -22.10
C ILE A 231 -14.78 3.24 -22.06
N GLU A 232 -14.63 4.30 -21.25
CA GLU A 232 -15.60 5.39 -21.15
C GLU A 232 -15.82 6.09 -22.51
N THR A 233 -14.77 6.15 -23.33
CA THR A 233 -14.77 6.86 -24.61
C THR A 233 -15.31 6.04 -25.78
N LEU A 234 -15.67 4.77 -25.56
CA LEU A 234 -15.95 3.78 -26.61
C LEU A 234 -17.40 3.29 -26.61
N GLY A 235 -18.29 3.94 -25.86
CA GLY A 235 -19.68 3.49 -25.65
C GLY A 235 -20.62 3.58 -26.86
N ALA A 236 -20.19 4.21 -27.96
CA ALA A 236 -21.00 4.37 -29.17
C ALA A 236 -21.35 3.00 -29.77
N GLY A 237 -22.63 2.75 -30.04
CA GLY A 237 -23.12 1.46 -30.55
C GLY A 237 -23.33 0.37 -29.48
N TYR A 238 -22.95 0.61 -28.21
CA TYR A 238 -22.99 -0.39 -27.14
C TYR A 238 -23.85 0.00 -25.92
N GLY A 239 -24.88 0.85 -26.14
CA GLY A 239 -25.76 1.33 -25.06
C GLY A 239 -25.17 2.47 -24.22
N GLY A 240 -24.06 3.07 -24.69
CA GLY A 240 -23.39 4.19 -24.02
C GLY A 240 -22.32 3.75 -23.02
N ARG A 241 -21.54 4.72 -22.53
CA ARG A 241 -20.37 4.51 -21.67
C ARG A 241 -20.66 3.67 -20.42
N VAL A 242 -21.79 3.91 -19.77
CA VAL A 242 -22.20 3.20 -18.55
C VAL A 242 -22.46 1.72 -18.82
N SER A 243 -23.17 1.41 -19.91
CA SER A 243 -23.51 0.03 -20.27
C SER A 243 -22.25 -0.76 -20.65
N LEU A 244 -21.40 -0.18 -21.50
CA LEU A 244 -20.16 -0.81 -21.94
C LEU A 244 -19.20 -1.06 -20.77
N THR A 245 -18.96 -0.02 -19.95
CA THR A 245 -18.10 -0.12 -18.75
C THR A 245 -18.58 -1.23 -17.83
N ARG A 246 -19.89 -1.28 -17.55
CA ARG A 246 -20.46 -2.32 -16.69
C ARG A 246 -20.27 -3.72 -17.26
N SER A 247 -20.48 -3.92 -18.56
CA SER A 247 -20.25 -5.22 -19.21
C SER A 247 -18.80 -5.67 -19.08
N TYR A 248 -17.84 -4.77 -19.29
CA TYR A 248 -16.42 -5.06 -19.17
C TYR A 248 -16.02 -5.40 -17.72
N HIS A 249 -16.43 -4.58 -16.74
CA HIS A 249 -16.12 -4.84 -15.33
C HIS A 249 -16.76 -6.13 -14.81
N GLN A 250 -18.01 -6.43 -15.18
CA GLN A 250 -18.66 -7.69 -14.80
C GLN A 250 -17.95 -8.90 -15.39
N ALA A 251 -17.52 -8.81 -16.65
CA ALA A 251 -16.77 -9.87 -17.30
C ALA A 251 -15.38 -10.06 -16.68
N LEU A 252 -14.70 -8.95 -16.34
CA LEU A 252 -13.40 -8.98 -15.67
C LEU A 252 -13.51 -9.65 -14.31
N GLU A 253 -14.42 -9.18 -13.44
CA GLU A 253 -14.61 -9.74 -12.10
C GLU A 253 -15.05 -11.21 -12.15
N ALA A 254 -15.93 -11.58 -13.09
CA ALA A 254 -16.33 -12.98 -13.25
C ALA A 254 -15.16 -13.89 -13.66
N SER A 255 -14.26 -13.40 -14.52
CA SER A 255 -13.06 -14.14 -14.92
C SER A 255 -12.04 -14.24 -13.80
N VAL A 256 -11.78 -13.14 -13.08
CA VAL A 256 -10.88 -13.12 -11.92
C VAL A 256 -11.37 -14.10 -10.86
N ALA A 257 -12.65 -14.05 -10.50
CA ALA A 257 -13.24 -14.94 -9.50
C ALA A 257 -13.18 -16.42 -9.90
N ARG A 258 -13.28 -16.72 -11.20
CA ARG A 258 -13.19 -18.09 -11.72
C ARG A 258 -11.78 -18.64 -11.66
N ASN A 259 -10.77 -17.82 -11.95
CA ASN A 259 -9.42 -18.29 -12.23
C ASN A 259 -8.44 -18.05 -11.06
N PHE A 260 -8.71 -17.08 -10.19
CA PHE A 260 -7.80 -16.67 -9.12
C PHE A 260 -8.46 -16.80 -7.74
N PRO A 261 -8.09 -17.83 -6.94
CA PRO A 261 -8.77 -18.15 -5.67
C PRO A 261 -8.78 -17.03 -4.61
N ASP A 262 -7.81 -16.12 -4.66
CA ASP A 262 -7.71 -14.97 -3.75
C ASP A 262 -8.36 -13.70 -4.33
N ASN A 263 -9.09 -13.82 -5.44
CA ASN A 263 -9.69 -12.70 -6.16
C ASN A 263 -8.64 -11.62 -6.53
N GLY A 264 -7.49 -12.09 -7.02
CA GLY A 264 -6.31 -11.27 -7.23
C GLY A 264 -6.46 -10.31 -8.40
N CYS A 265 -6.75 -9.04 -8.11
CA CYS A 265 -6.84 -7.99 -9.12
C CYS A 265 -6.43 -6.63 -8.52
N ILE A 266 -5.49 -5.95 -9.18
CA ILE A 266 -5.21 -4.52 -8.96
C ILE A 266 -5.83 -3.76 -10.13
N SER A 267 -6.73 -2.81 -9.85
CA SER A 267 -7.29 -1.94 -10.88
C SER A 267 -6.49 -0.64 -10.99
N CYS A 268 -6.01 -0.31 -12.19
CA CYS A 268 -5.24 0.91 -12.44
C CYS A 268 -5.89 1.74 -13.54
N MET A 269 -5.60 3.04 -13.55
CA MET A 269 -6.17 4.01 -14.49
C MET A 269 -7.71 3.89 -14.57
N CYS A 270 -8.36 3.71 -13.41
CA CYS A 270 -9.77 3.28 -13.32
C CYS A 270 -10.65 4.23 -12.48
N HIS A 271 -10.25 5.50 -12.35
CA HIS A 271 -10.93 6.46 -11.47
C HIS A 271 -12.22 7.04 -12.04
N ASN A 272 -12.67 6.60 -13.23
CA ASN A 272 -13.99 6.97 -13.74
C ASN A 272 -15.10 6.42 -12.84
N THR A 273 -16.17 7.19 -12.65
CA THR A 273 -17.26 6.80 -11.73
C THR A 273 -18.05 5.58 -12.23
N ASP A 274 -18.10 5.34 -13.53
CA ASP A 274 -18.84 4.21 -14.11
C ASP A 274 -18.20 2.88 -13.69
N GLY A 275 -16.87 2.81 -13.65
CA GLY A 275 -16.09 1.66 -13.18
C GLY A 275 -16.20 1.48 -11.68
N LEU A 276 -16.02 2.56 -10.89
CA LEU A 276 -16.15 2.52 -9.43
C LEU A 276 -17.54 2.03 -8.99
N TYR A 277 -18.61 2.50 -9.64
CA TYR A 277 -19.98 2.06 -9.38
C TYR A 277 -20.35 0.72 -10.04
N SER A 278 -19.41 0.04 -10.69
CA SER A 278 -19.62 -1.29 -11.30
C SER A 278 -18.79 -2.41 -10.67
N SER A 279 -17.91 -2.10 -9.70
CA SER A 279 -17.02 -3.11 -9.09
C SER A 279 -17.57 -3.70 -7.80
N LYS A 280 -17.92 -4.99 -7.83
CA LYS A 280 -18.41 -5.72 -6.66
C LYS A 280 -17.31 -6.45 -5.93
N GLN A 281 -16.34 -6.99 -6.65
CA GLN A 281 -15.37 -7.94 -6.08
C GLN A 281 -13.95 -7.36 -6.06
N THR A 282 -13.53 -6.64 -7.10
CA THR A 282 -12.16 -6.10 -7.15
C THR A 282 -11.91 -5.18 -5.96
N ALA A 283 -10.87 -5.49 -5.21
CA ALA A 283 -10.65 -4.95 -3.88
C ALA A 283 -9.47 -3.98 -3.79
N VAL A 284 -8.66 -3.83 -4.84
CA VAL A 284 -7.47 -2.96 -4.86
C VAL A 284 -7.52 -2.00 -6.04
N VAL A 285 -7.24 -0.72 -5.77
CA VAL A 285 -7.22 0.37 -6.77
C VAL A 285 -5.93 1.18 -6.66
N ARG A 286 -5.18 1.33 -7.75
CA ARG A 286 -4.07 2.29 -7.80
C ARG A 286 -4.61 3.69 -7.60
N ALA A 287 -4.07 4.45 -6.65
CA ALA A 287 -4.57 5.78 -6.26
C ALA A 287 -3.73 6.95 -6.81
N SER A 288 -2.74 6.67 -7.63
CA SER A 288 -1.85 7.65 -8.27
C SER A 288 -1.79 7.45 -9.78
N ASP A 289 -1.21 8.46 -10.42
CA ASP A 289 -0.43 8.27 -11.65
C ASP A 289 0.85 7.47 -11.35
N ASP A 290 1.66 7.17 -12.36
CA ASP A 290 2.90 6.41 -12.16
C ASP A 290 3.88 7.13 -11.22
N PHE A 291 4.62 6.35 -10.44
CA PHE A 291 5.86 6.81 -9.83
C PHE A 291 6.89 7.11 -10.93
N TYR A 292 7.26 8.38 -11.09
CA TYR A 292 8.24 8.81 -12.09
C TYR A 292 9.63 9.03 -11.46
N PRO A 293 10.51 8.01 -11.40
CA PRO A 293 11.82 8.10 -10.72
C PRO A 293 12.75 9.16 -11.29
N ARG A 294 12.52 9.59 -12.54
CA ARG A 294 13.37 10.57 -13.25
C ARG A 294 12.77 11.96 -13.31
N ASP A 295 11.56 12.17 -12.79
CA ASP A 295 10.94 13.48 -12.71
C ASP A 295 10.94 13.96 -11.24
N PRO A 296 11.89 14.83 -10.84
CA PRO A 296 11.94 15.36 -9.49
C PRO A 296 10.67 16.08 -9.07
N ALA A 297 9.93 16.67 -10.02
CA ALA A 297 8.69 17.39 -9.75
C ALA A 297 7.56 16.44 -9.27
N SER A 298 7.65 15.15 -9.60
CA SER A 298 6.61 14.17 -9.32
C SER A 298 6.56 13.72 -7.85
N HIS A 299 7.66 13.81 -7.10
CA HIS A 299 7.75 13.08 -5.83
C HIS A 299 6.89 13.64 -4.70
N THR A 300 6.89 14.96 -4.49
CA THR A 300 6.07 15.54 -3.42
C THR A 300 4.59 15.55 -3.78
N ILE A 301 4.25 15.86 -5.04
CA ILE A 301 2.88 15.82 -5.54
C ILE A 301 2.31 14.40 -5.55
N HIS A 302 3.12 13.37 -5.76
CA HIS A 302 2.68 11.98 -5.71
C HIS A 302 2.11 11.66 -4.33
N ILE A 303 2.82 11.99 -3.25
CA ILE A 303 2.38 11.70 -1.88
C ILE A 303 1.13 12.50 -1.51
N SER A 304 1.05 13.78 -1.89
CA SER A 304 -0.17 14.56 -1.68
C SER A 304 -1.34 13.99 -2.48
N SER A 305 -1.14 13.65 -3.75
CA SER A 305 -2.21 13.11 -4.61
C SER A 305 -2.75 11.78 -4.11
N VAL A 306 -1.88 10.81 -3.75
CA VAL A 306 -2.36 9.50 -3.23
C VAL A 306 -3.12 9.63 -1.93
N ALA A 307 -2.69 10.50 -1.02
CA ALA A 307 -3.37 10.70 0.25
C ALA A 307 -4.77 11.29 0.03
N TYR A 308 -4.89 12.34 -0.80
CA TYR A 308 -6.18 12.96 -1.09
C TYR A 308 -7.10 12.04 -1.90
N ASN A 309 -6.59 11.33 -2.91
CA ASN A 309 -7.36 10.36 -3.68
C ASN A 309 -7.87 9.22 -2.80
N THR A 310 -7.09 8.79 -1.81
CA THR A 310 -7.47 7.76 -0.83
C THR A 310 -8.72 8.13 -0.02
N LEU A 311 -9.00 9.42 0.18
CA LEU A 311 -10.22 9.87 0.88
C LEU A 311 -11.50 9.35 0.19
N PHE A 312 -11.52 9.37 -1.14
CA PHE A 312 -12.67 8.92 -1.93
C PHE A 312 -12.54 7.46 -2.35
N LEU A 313 -11.41 7.09 -2.96
CA LEU A 313 -11.17 5.73 -3.48
C LEU A 313 -11.21 4.68 -2.36
N GLY A 314 -10.78 5.06 -1.16
CA GLY A 314 -10.80 4.21 0.03
C GLY A 314 -12.19 3.69 0.38
N GLU A 315 -13.29 4.34 -0.01
CA GLU A 315 -14.64 3.78 0.26
C GLU A 315 -15.04 2.66 -0.73
N PHE A 316 -14.35 2.55 -1.87
CA PHE A 316 -14.66 1.56 -2.91
C PHE A 316 -13.71 0.36 -2.86
N MET A 317 -12.42 0.60 -2.64
CA MET A 317 -11.34 -0.40 -2.69
C MET A 317 -10.20 0.01 -1.76
N GLN A 318 -9.27 -0.90 -1.48
CA GLN A 318 -8.00 -0.59 -0.83
C GLN A 318 -7.10 0.16 -1.81
N PRO A 319 -6.69 1.40 -1.49
CA PRO A 319 -5.75 2.14 -2.32
C PRO A 319 -4.38 1.48 -2.34
N ASP A 320 -3.84 1.36 -3.54
CA ASP A 320 -2.46 1.04 -3.84
C ASP A 320 -1.73 2.34 -4.19
N TRP A 321 -0.64 2.62 -3.48
CA TRP A 321 0.14 3.87 -3.60
C TRP A 321 1.32 3.73 -4.56
N ASP A 322 1.28 2.71 -5.40
CA ASP A 322 2.27 2.41 -6.44
C ASP A 322 3.64 1.96 -5.91
N MET A 323 4.42 1.35 -6.81
CA MET A 323 5.83 1.06 -6.62
C MET A 323 6.65 2.32 -6.33
N PHE A 324 7.86 2.11 -5.82
CA PHE A 324 8.89 3.14 -5.72
C PHE A 324 10.28 2.51 -5.85
N HIS A 325 11.31 3.35 -6.00
CA HIS A 325 12.70 2.92 -5.91
C HIS A 325 13.21 3.01 -4.47
N SER A 326 13.76 1.93 -3.94
CA SER A 326 14.45 1.94 -2.65
C SER A 326 15.78 2.69 -2.71
N LEU A 327 16.46 2.66 -3.86
CA LEU A 327 17.70 3.43 -4.07
C LEU A 327 17.41 4.72 -4.85
N HIS A 328 16.95 5.75 -4.14
CA HIS A 328 16.58 7.04 -4.72
C HIS A 328 16.71 8.18 -3.68
N PRO A 329 17.03 9.44 -4.07
CA PRO A 329 17.08 10.57 -3.12
C PRO A 329 15.80 10.78 -2.30
N ALA A 330 14.65 10.44 -2.87
CA ALA A 330 13.34 10.51 -2.20
C ALA A 330 12.87 9.17 -1.60
N ALA A 331 13.71 8.14 -1.54
CA ALA A 331 13.27 6.78 -1.21
C ALA A 331 12.74 6.66 0.22
N GLU A 332 13.42 7.24 1.22
CA GLU A 332 12.93 7.19 2.61
C GLU A 332 11.58 7.89 2.74
N TYR A 333 11.41 9.04 2.10
CA TYR A 333 10.17 9.82 2.07
C TYR A 333 8.99 9.01 1.50
N HIS A 334 9.23 8.30 0.39
CA HIS A 334 8.25 7.39 -0.23
C HIS A 334 7.97 6.14 0.60
N GLY A 335 8.99 5.57 1.24
CA GLY A 335 8.87 4.41 2.11
C GLY A 335 8.03 4.71 3.36
N ALA A 336 8.32 5.84 4.02
CA ALA A 336 7.58 6.30 5.20
C ALA A 336 6.09 6.54 4.89
N ALA A 337 5.79 7.14 3.74
CA ALA A 337 4.42 7.36 3.31
C ALA A 337 3.65 6.05 3.09
N ARG A 338 4.26 5.04 2.45
CA ARG A 338 3.65 3.73 2.23
C ARG A 338 3.46 2.94 3.54
N ALA A 339 4.35 3.12 4.52
CA ALA A 339 4.18 2.53 5.85
C ALA A 339 2.90 3.02 6.56
N VAL A 340 2.55 4.30 6.37
CA VAL A 340 1.31 4.90 6.92
C VAL A 340 0.11 4.72 5.99
N GLY A 341 0.31 4.52 4.69
CA GLY A 341 -0.74 4.44 3.67
C GLY A 341 -1.68 3.22 3.81
N GLY A 342 -1.26 2.17 4.53
CA GLY A 342 -2.00 0.91 4.64
C GLY A 342 -2.18 0.16 3.31
N CYS A 343 -1.38 0.52 2.31
CA CYS A 343 -1.33 -0.04 0.97
C CYS A 343 -0.36 -1.23 0.88
N ALA A 344 -0.29 -1.85 -0.29
CA ALA A 344 0.82 -2.77 -0.59
C ALA A 344 2.15 -2.00 -0.60
N ILE A 345 3.24 -2.69 -0.27
CA ILE A 345 4.59 -2.14 -0.36
C ILE A 345 5.36 -3.03 -1.35
N TYR A 346 5.66 -2.45 -2.51
CA TYR A 346 6.50 -3.10 -3.50
C TYR A 346 7.42 -2.08 -4.16
N VAL A 347 8.60 -2.54 -4.58
CA VAL A 347 9.59 -1.71 -5.28
C VAL A 347 9.69 -2.07 -6.75
N SER A 348 10.30 -1.20 -7.53
CA SER A 348 10.57 -1.42 -8.96
C SER A 348 12.05 -1.25 -9.32
N ASP A 349 12.93 -1.30 -8.31
CA ASP A 349 14.38 -1.20 -8.47
C ASP A 349 14.91 -2.22 -9.48
N LYS A 350 15.96 -1.82 -10.22
CA LYS A 350 16.73 -2.74 -11.07
C LYS A 350 17.44 -3.79 -10.21
N PRO A 351 17.63 -5.03 -10.70
CA PRO A 351 18.45 -6.01 -10.01
C PRO A 351 19.82 -5.44 -9.61
N GLY A 352 20.22 -5.68 -8.36
CA GLY A 352 21.47 -5.17 -7.79
C GLY A 352 21.49 -3.68 -7.40
N ASN A 353 20.39 -2.93 -7.60
CA ASN A 353 20.32 -1.50 -7.29
C ASN A 353 19.32 -1.24 -6.15
N HIS A 354 19.51 -1.90 -5.02
CA HIS A 354 18.60 -1.87 -3.88
C HIS A 354 19.23 -1.13 -2.69
N ASN A 355 18.40 -0.43 -1.91
CA ASN A 355 18.80 0.07 -0.60
C ASN A 355 18.24 -0.84 0.50
N PHE A 356 19.02 -1.84 0.91
CA PHE A 356 18.57 -2.80 1.92
C PHE A 356 18.44 -2.21 3.34
N ASP A 357 19.16 -1.13 3.65
CA ASP A 357 18.99 -0.43 4.93
C ASP A 357 17.60 0.22 5.02
N LEU A 358 17.13 0.82 3.92
CA LEU A 358 15.77 1.33 3.84
C LEU A 358 14.75 0.19 3.83
N LEU A 359 14.96 -0.85 3.01
CA LEU A 359 14.00 -1.95 2.90
C LEU A 359 13.79 -2.67 4.25
N ARG A 360 14.83 -2.83 5.07
CA ARG A 360 14.72 -3.40 6.43
C ARG A 360 13.86 -2.58 7.39
N LYS A 361 13.59 -1.30 7.11
CA LYS A 361 12.65 -0.45 7.89
C LYS A 361 11.18 -0.74 7.55
N LEU A 362 10.93 -1.49 6.46
CA LEU A 362 9.60 -1.80 5.92
C LEU A 362 9.29 -3.31 5.92
N VAL A 363 10.31 -4.14 5.68
CA VAL A 363 10.20 -5.56 5.37
C VAL A 363 10.83 -6.39 6.48
N LEU A 364 10.04 -7.30 7.05
CA LEU A 364 10.53 -8.30 8.00
C LEU A 364 11.33 -9.40 7.29
N PRO A 365 12.20 -10.15 7.99
CA PRO A 365 13.05 -11.16 7.35
C PRO A 365 12.31 -12.26 6.57
N ASP A 366 11.05 -12.53 6.92
CA ASP A 366 10.20 -13.49 6.21
C ASP A 366 9.59 -12.93 4.92
N GLY A 367 9.78 -11.64 4.64
CA GLY A 367 9.23 -10.90 3.52
C GLY A 367 7.84 -10.31 3.80
N SER A 368 7.31 -10.43 5.02
CA SER A 368 6.05 -9.78 5.41
C SER A 368 6.25 -8.32 5.80
N VAL A 369 5.19 -7.52 5.74
CA VAL A 369 5.22 -6.09 6.11
C VAL A 369 4.33 -5.79 7.31
N LEU A 370 4.67 -4.76 8.07
CA LEU A 370 3.85 -4.22 9.16
C LEU A 370 2.82 -3.22 8.62
N ARG A 371 1.88 -3.68 7.79
CA ARG A 371 0.89 -2.81 7.14
C ARG A 371 -0.13 -2.24 8.13
N ALA A 372 -0.40 -0.93 8.04
CA ALA A 372 -1.49 -0.28 8.76
C ALA A 372 -2.87 -0.72 8.24
N ARG A 373 -3.92 -0.65 9.07
CA ARG A 373 -5.18 -1.37 8.83
C ARG A 373 -6.13 -0.69 7.83
N LEU A 374 -6.17 0.63 7.82
CA LEU A 374 -7.09 1.42 6.98
C LEU A 374 -6.36 1.95 5.76
N PRO A 375 -7.06 2.50 4.75
CA PRO A 375 -6.43 3.40 3.82
C PRO A 375 -5.95 4.67 4.53
N GLY A 376 -4.70 5.07 4.30
CA GLY A 376 -4.10 6.27 4.91
C GLY A 376 -4.74 7.55 4.36
N ARG A 377 -5.27 8.40 5.25
CA ARG A 377 -6.04 9.60 4.87
C ARG A 377 -5.38 10.86 5.42
N PRO A 378 -5.56 12.02 4.77
CA PRO A 378 -5.20 13.29 5.38
C PRO A 378 -5.91 13.43 6.73
N THR A 379 -5.21 13.99 7.72
CA THR A 379 -5.83 14.41 8.97
C THR A 379 -6.87 15.50 8.71
N ARG A 380 -7.78 15.71 9.66
CA ARG A 380 -8.92 16.62 9.48
C ARG A 380 -8.50 18.05 9.13
N ASP A 381 -7.43 18.54 9.76
CA ASP A 381 -6.86 19.85 9.50
C ASP A 381 -6.05 19.93 8.20
N SER A 382 -5.70 18.78 7.59
CA SER A 382 -5.12 18.72 6.26
C SER A 382 -6.14 18.58 5.13
N LEU A 383 -7.46 18.50 5.37
CA LEU A 383 -8.42 18.18 4.28
C LEU A 383 -8.63 19.29 3.24
N PHE A 384 -8.44 20.55 3.63
CA PHE A 384 -8.77 21.73 2.81
C PHE A 384 -7.58 22.68 2.60
N VAL A 385 -6.35 22.16 2.74
CA VAL A 385 -5.11 22.93 2.50
C VAL A 385 -4.44 22.48 1.21
N ASP A 386 -3.49 23.25 0.69
CA ASP A 386 -2.67 22.81 -0.46
C ASP A 386 -1.23 22.57 0.03
N PRO A 387 -0.92 21.36 0.54
CA PRO A 387 0.38 21.08 1.15
C PRO A 387 1.53 21.06 0.14
N ALA A 388 1.23 21.23 -1.15
CA ALA A 388 2.19 21.24 -2.23
C ALA A 388 2.58 22.65 -2.70
N ARG A 389 1.75 23.67 -2.41
CA ARG A 389 1.89 25.02 -3.00
C ARG A 389 1.65 26.19 -2.06
N ASP A 390 1.01 25.99 -0.90
CA ASP A 390 0.60 27.12 -0.07
C ASP A 390 1.76 27.76 0.73
N GLY A 391 2.94 27.14 0.74
CA GLY A 391 4.11 27.62 1.47
C GLY A 391 3.97 27.62 3.00
N MET A 392 2.94 26.95 3.54
CA MET A 392 2.61 27.00 4.97
C MET A 392 2.31 25.62 5.57
N SER A 393 1.67 24.73 4.82
CA SER A 393 1.10 23.50 5.35
C SER A 393 2.00 22.28 5.13
N LEU A 394 2.17 21.51 6.20
CA LEU A 394 2.66 20.13 6.13
C LEU A 394 1.47 19.18 5.88
N LEU A 395 1.66 18.16 5.05
CA LEU A 395 0.67 17.10 4.90
C LEU A 395 0.78 16.14 6.08
N LYS A 396 -0.31 15.95 6.81
CA LYS A 396 -0.41 14.90 7.83
C LYS A 396 -1.33 13.79 7.34
N VAL A 397 -0.84 12.55 7.34
CA VAL A 397 -1.60 11.35 6.98
C VAL A 397 -1.74 10.47 8.22
N TRP A 398 -2.96 10.03 8.55
CA TRP A 398 -3.22 9.17 9.69
C TRP A 398 -3.66 7.76 9.28
N ASN A 399 -3.38 6.80 10.17
CA ASN A 399 -3.85 5.43 10.09
C ASN A 399 -3.85 4.78 11.49
N VAL A 400 -4.31 3.54 11.58
CA VAL A 400 -4.33 2.74 12.81
C VAL A 400 -3.74 1.35 12.63
N ASN A 401 -3.15 0.85 13.70
CA ASN A 401 -2.76 -0.53 13.89
C ASN A 401 -3.79 -1.25 14.75
N LYS A 402 -3.48 -2.47 15.22
CA LYS A 402 -4.37 -3.22 16.11
C LYS A 402 -4.47 -2.57 17.50
N CYS A 403 -3.36 -2.04 18.02
CA CYS A 403 -3.26 -1.49 19.37
C CYS A 403 -2.77 -0.03 19.45
N THR A 404 -2.38 0.58 18.33
CA THR A 404 -1.80 1.93 18.28
C THR A 404 -2.32 2.73 17.07
N GLY A 405 -2.12 4.04 17.09
CA GLY A 405 -2.31 4.94 15.94
C GLY A 405 -0.98 5.39 15.35
N VAL A 406 -0.99 5.79 14.07
CA VAL A 406 0.19 6.36 13.41
C VAL A 406 -0.18 7.60 12.60
N VAL A 407 0.65 8.64 12.67
CA VAL A 407 0.57 9.84 11.84
C VAL A 407 1.91 10.07 11.16
N GLY A 408 1.92 10.09 9.84
CA GLY A 408 3.06 10.55 9.05
C GLY A 408 2.91 12.03 8.71
N VAL A 409 3.96 12.81 8.88
CA VAL A 409 4.01 14.23 8.54
C VAL A 409 5.04 14.44 7.44
N PHE A 410 4.66 15.14 6.37
CA PHE A 410 5.46 15.28 5.16
C PHE A 410 5.48 16.74 4.69
N ASN A 411 6.66 17.25 4.35
CA ASN A 411 6.77 18.50 3.62
C ASN A 411 6.64 18.23 2.11
N CYS A 412 5.49 18.59 1.52
CA CYS A 412 5.19 18.33 0.11
C CYS A 412 5.38 19.57 -0.79
N GLN A 413 5.91 20.69 -0.27
CA GLN A 413 6.00 21.95 -1.00
C GLN A 413 6.93 21.88 -2.22
N GLY A 414 6.79 22.81 -3.15
CA GLY A 414 7.77 23.07 -4.21
C GLY A 414 7.41 22.57 -5.60
N ALA A 415 6.55 21.55 -5.69
CA ALA A 415 6.08 21.03 -6.97
C ALA A 415 4.56 20.83 -6.99
N GLY A 416 3.94 21.02 -8.17
CA GLY A 416 2.49 20.95 -8.30
C GLY A 416 2.02 20.88 -9.75
N TRP A 417 0.77 20.47 -9.96
CA TRP A 417 0.16 20.43 -11.29
C TRP A 417 -0.02 21.84 -11.85
N CYS A 418 0.56 22.11 -13.01
CA CYS A 418 0.38 23.36 -13.74
C CYS A 418 -0.76 23.24 -14.75
N LYS A 419 -1.88 23.93 -14.48
CA LYS A 419 -3.08 23.91 -15.35
C LYS A 419 -2.88 24.54 -16.73
N ILE A 420 -1.87 25.39 -16.90
CA ILE A 420 -1.54 26.04 -18.18
C ILE A 420 -0.74 25.07 -19.05
N GLU A 421 0.30 24.49 -18.47
CA GLU A 421 1.27 23.64 -19.17
C GLU A 421 0.86 22.17 -19.22
N LYS A 422 -0.19 21.79 -18.49
CA LYS A 422 -0.73 20.43 -18.40
C LYS A 422 0.32 19.40 -17.98
N LYS A 423 1.16 19.78 -17.02
CA LYS A 423 2.20 18.91 -16.44
C LYS A 423 2.51 19.31 -15.02
N THR A 424 3.08 18.38 -14.27
CA THR A 424 3.69 18.66 -12.97
C THR A 424 4.94 19.53 -13.17
N ARG A 425 5.09 20.57 -12.36
CA ARG A 425 6.25 21.47 -12.40
C ARG A 425 6.73 21.80 -11.01
N ILE A 426 8.05 21.92 -10.88
CA ILE A 426 8.68 22.63 -9.77
C ILE A 426 8.38 24.11 -9.97
N HIS A 427 7.69 24.71 -9.00
CA HIS A 427 7.39 26.15 -8.96
C HIS A 427 8.23 26.86 -7.90
N ASP A 428 8.79 26.12 -6.94
CA ASP A 428 9.79 26.59 -5.99
C ASP A 428 10.87 25.52 -5.81
N THR A 429 12.11 25.86 -6.19
CA THR A 429 13.27 24.97 -6.11
C THR A 429 13.88 24.88 -4.73
N THR A 430 13.51 25.78 -3.81
CA THR A 430 14.03 25.85 -2.45
C THR A 430 12.90 26.09 -1.44
N PRO A 431 11.94 25.15 -1.30
CA PRO A 431 10.82 25.34 -0.40
C PRO A 431 11.27 25.53 1.05
N GLY A 432 10.56 26.40 1.75
CA GLY A 432 10.86 26.76 3.14
C GLY A 432 10.73 25.59 4.11
N THR A 433 11.41 25.72 5.25
CA THR A 433 11.19 24.86 6.42
C THR A 433 9.84 25.22 7.05
N LEU A 434 8.98 24.22 7.23
CA LEU A 434 7.63 24.40 7.78
C LEU A 434 7.53 23.78 9.16
N THR A 435 6.64 24.32 10.00
CA THR A 435 6.34 23.79 11.34
C THR A 435 4.85 23.47 11.45
N ALA A 436 4.53 22.32 12.03
CA ALA A 436 3.18 21.92 12.39
C ALA A 436 3.16 21.34 13.81
N SER A 437 2.01 20.81 14.22
CA SER A 437 1.91 19.99 15.43
C SER A 437 1.04 18.77 15.20
N VAL A 438 1.32 17.74 15.99
CA VAL A 438 0.58 16.47 16.00
C VAL A 438 -0.01 16.21 17.39
N ARG A 439 -1.15 15.53 17.43
CA ARG A 439 -1.86 15.16 18.66
C ARG A 439 -2.54 13.81 18.49
N ALA A 440 -2.91 13.17 19.59
CA ALA A 440 -3.55 11.86 19.55
C ALA A 440 -4.84 11.84 18.70
N SER A 441 -5.62 12.92 18.74
CA SER A 441 -6.87 13.05 17.96
C SER A 441 -6.67 13.28 16.46
N ASP A 442 -5.43 13.45 15.98
CA ASP A 442 -5.15 13.45 14.54
C ASP A 442 -5.32 12.04 13.95
N VAL A 443 -5.24 11.00 14.79
CA VAL A 443 -5.70 9.64 14.48
C VAL A 443 -7.20 9.58 14.80
N ASP A 444 -8.06 9.74 13.79
CA ASP A 444 -9.51 9.89 13.97
C ASP A 444 -10.14 8.70 14.75
N CYS A 445 -9.63 7.49 14.55
CA CYS A 445 -10.12 6.27 15.20
C CYS A 445 -9.37 5.90 16.51
N ILE A 446 -8.53 6.77 17.09
CA ILE A 446 -7.68 6.38 18.23
C ILE A 446 -8.45 5.88 19.44
N ALA A 447 -9.61 6.49 19.76
CA ALA A 447 -10.44 6.06 20.88
C ALA A 447 -11.02 4.65 20.68
N GLN A 448 -11.30 4.26 19.44
CA GLN A 448 -11.76 2.91 19.11
C GLN A 448 -10.65 1.87 19.31
N VAL A 449 -9.39 2.26 19.05
CA VAL A 449 -8.21 1.41 19.26
C VAL A 449 -7.88 1.28 20.75
N ALA A 450 -8.01 2.36 21.50
CA ALA A 450 -7.71 2.40 22.93
C ALA A 450 -8.75 1.69 23.81
N GLY A 451 -10.01 1.65 23.36
CA GLY A 451 -11.13 1.06 24.09
C GLY A 451 -11.94 2.08 24.92
N ALA A 452 -13.10 1.65 25.41
CA ALA A 452 -14.11 2.54 26.00
C ALA A 452 -13.67 3.29 27.26
N ASN A 453 -12.69 2.75 28.00
CA ASN A 453 -12.23 3.30 29.28
C ASN A 453 -11.01 4.22 29.13
N TRP A 454 -10.58 4.52 27.91
CA TRP A 454 -9.44 5.37 27.67
C TRP A 454 -9.75 6.84 27.99
N ASP A 455 -8.93 7.44 28.86
CA ASP A 455 -9.09 8.80 29.35
C ASP A 455 -8.62 9.88 28.36
N GLY A 456 -7.82 9.48 27.35
CA GLY A 456 -7.23 10.35 26.34
C GLY A 456 -5.71 10.46 26.40
N GLU A 457 -5.04 9.81 27.37
CA GLU A 457 -3.59 9.86 27.50
C GLU A 457 -2.87 8.88 26.57
N THR A 458 -1.80 9.35 25.93
CA THR A 458 -0.94 8.51 25.08
C THR A 458 0.52 8.67 25.48
N VAL A 459 1.34 7.69 25.14
CA VAL A 459 2.74 7.99 24.82
C VAL A 459 2.89 8.10 23.31
N VAL A 460 3.77 9.00 22.88
CA VAL A 460 4.09 9.23 21.47
C VAL A 460 5.54 8.86 21.24
N TYR A 461 5.77 7.92 20.31
CA TYR A 461 7.11 7.61 19.83
C TYR A 461 7.35 8.30 18.48
N ALA A 462 8.33 9.19 18.44
CA ALA A 462 8.78 9.88 17.23
C ALA A 462 9.93 9.08 16.59
N TYR A 463 9.69 8.59 15.37
CA TYR A 463 10.56 7.60 14.73
C TYR A 463 11.97 8.14 14.44
N LYS A 464 12.10 9.33 13.84
CA LYS A 464 13.42 9.85 13.43
C LYS A 464 14.26 10.28 14.62
N SER A 465 13.67 10.92 15.63
CA SER A 465 14.39 11.36 16.83
C SER A 465 14.60 10.23 17.83
N GLY A 466 13.78 9.18 17.79
CA GLY A 466 13.74 8.12 18.80
C GLY A 466 13.17 8.57 20.15
N GLU A 467 12.53 9.74 20.20
CA GLU A 467 11.98 10.33 21.42
C GLU A 467 10.66 9.66 21.83
N LEU A 468 10.52 9.41 23.14
CA LEU A 468 9.27 8.95 23.75
C LEU A 468 8.73 10.03 24.69
N VAL A 469 7.52 10.51 24.41
CA VAL A 469 6.88 11.57 25.19
C VAL A 469 5.53 11.11 25.69
N ARG A 470 5.26 11.24 27.00
CA ARG A 470 3.90 11.12 27.54
C ARG A 470 3.12 12.36 27.18
N LEU A 471 2.04 12.20 26.43
CA LEU A 471 1.23 13.28 25.90
C LEU A 471 -0.17 13.25 26.56
N PRO A 472 -0.48 14.22 27.44
CA PRO A 472 -1.79 14.33 28.06
C PRO A 472 -2.90 14.56 27.05
N LYS A 473 -4.14 14.30 27.46
CA LYS A 473 -5.34 14.52 26.63
C LYS A 473 -5.36 15.95 26.06
N GLY A 474 -5.45 16.03 24.73
CA GLY A 474 -5.57 17.31 24.01
C GLY A 474 -4.25 18.08 23.85
N ALA A 475 -3.15 17.61 24.44
CA ALA A 475 -1.84 18.17 24.18
C ALA A 475 -1.35 17.85 22.77
N SER A 476 -0.39 18.64 22.28
CA SER A 476 0.21 18.49 20.96
C SER A 476 1.74 18.57 21.03
N MET A 477 2.41 17.90 20.11
CA MET A 477 3.86 17.93 19.96
C MET A 477 4.25 18.64 18.65
N PRO A 478 5.21 19.57 18.66
CA PRO A 478 5.63 20.29 17.47
C PRO A 478 6.46 19.39 16.54
N VAL A 479 6.45 19.72 15.24
CA VAL A 479 7.30 19.09 14.24
C VAL A 479 7.74 20.12 13.22
N THR A 480 9.03 20.15 12.87
CA THR A 480 9.61 21.10 11.93
C THR A 480 10.35 20.33 10.85
N LEU A 481 9.98 20.53 9.58
CA LEU A 481 10.49 19.75 8.45
C LEU A 481 10.94 20.67 7.31
N LYS A 482 12.14 20.41 6.79
CA LYS A 482 12.61 20.98 5.52
C LYS A 482 11.91 20.30 4.34
N TYR A 483 12.12 20.85 3.15
CA TYR A 483 11.68 20.23 1.90
C TYR A 483 12.09 18.75 1.82
N LEU A 484 11.14 17.89 1.44
CA LEU A 484 11.34 16.45 1.28
C LEU A 484 11.69 15.70 2.58
N GLU A 485 11.57 16.35 3.75
CA GLU A 485 11.67 15.68 5.04
C GLU A 485 10.30 15.15 5.49
N TYR A 486 10.35 14.17 6.40
CA TYR A 486 9.21 13.51 7.00
C TYR A 486 9.49 13.15 8.47
N GLU A 487 8.44 12.89 9.22
CA GLU A 487 8.49 12.26 10.54
C GLU A 487 7.27 11.33 10.72
N LEU A 488 7.44 10.24 11.48
CA LEU A 488 6.39 9.28 11.80
C LEU A 488 6.15 9.26 13.32
N PHE A 489 4.94 9.61 13.72
CA PHE A 489 4.52 9.63 15.12
C PHE A 489 3.60 8.46 15.42
N HIS A 490 3.95 7.69 16.44
CA HIS A 490 3.21 6.50 16.86
C HIS A 490 2.51 6.79 18.19
N PHE A 491 1.18 6.93 18.13
CA PHE A 491 0.34 7.22 19.28
C PHE A 491 -0.08 5.92 19.95
N CYS A 492 0.42 5.69 21.15
CA CYS A 492 0.24 4.46 21.90
C CYS A 492 -0.63 4.77 23.14
N PRO A 493 -1.92 4.37 23.15
CA PRO A 493 -2.79 4.63 24.29
C PRO A 493 -2.24 4.05 25.59
N ILE A 494 -2.27 4.85 26.65
CA ILE A 494 -1.85 4.42 27.98
C ILE A 494 -2.98 3.63 28.64
N ASN A 495 -2.62 2.49 29.21
CA ASN A 495 -3.47 1.69 30.09
C ASN A 495 -3.03 1.96 31.53
N GLU A 496 -3.93 2.50 32.34
CA GLU A 496 -3.73 2.60 33.79
C GLU A 496 -3.98 1.23 34.42
N ILE A 497 -2.95 0.65 35.04
CA ILE A 497 -3.04 -0.63 35.74
C ILE A 497 -3.41 -0.38 37.20
N THR A 498 -2.73 0.59 37.81
CA THR A 498 -3.02 1.15 39.14
C THR A 498 -2.71 2.64 39.10
N SER A 499 -3.04 3.38 40.16
CA SER A 499 -2.75 4.81 40.26
C SER A 499 -1.28 5.19 40.07
N ASN A 500 -0.35 4.23 40.24
CA ASN A 500 1.09 4.44 40.13
C ASN A 500 1.75 3.63 39.00
N ILE A 501 0.99 2.75 38.32
CA ILE A 501 1.50 1.88 37.26
C ILE A 501 0.66 2.07 36.01
N SER A 502 1.29 2.53 34.95
CA SER A 502 0.68 2.73 33.64
C SER A 502 1.58 2.16 32.55
N PHE A 503 0.97 1.58 31.52
CA PHE A 503 1.68 0.86 30.46
C PHE A 503 1.13 1.20 29.08
N ALA A 504 2.01 1.26 28.06
CA ALA A 504 1.58 1.33 26.67
C ALA A 504 2.50 0.51 25.75
N PRO A 505 1.97 -0.32 24.85
CA PRO A 505 2.77 -1.02 23.86
C PRO A 505 3.24 -0.05 22.77
N ILE A 506 4.53 -0.06 22.41
CA ILE A 506 5.05 0.77 21.31
C ILE A 506 5.23 -0.08 20.05
N GLY A 507 6.07 -1.11 20.09
CA GLY A 507 6.31 -2.02 18.96
C GLY A 507 7.78 -2.14 18.54
N LEU A 508 8.04 -2.42 17.26
CA LEU A 508 9.41 -2.56 16.73
C LEU A 508 9.98 -1.19 16.34
N LEU A 509 10.86 -0.66 17.19
CA LEU A 509 11.27 0.76 17.17
C LEU A 509 12.01 1.17 15.89
N ASP A 510 12.62 0.21 15.20
CA ASP A 510 13.41 0.46 14.00
C ASP A 510 12.58 0.35 12.70
N MET A 511 11.30 -0.05 12.80
CA MET A 511 10.37 -0.15 11.68
C MET A 511 9.57 1.14 11.50
N PHE A 512 9.34 1.57 10.26
CA PHE A 512 8.55 2.77 9.95
C PHE A 512 7.13 2.72 10.52
N ASN A 513 6.47 1.55 10.51
CA ASN A 513 5.23 1.34 11.24
C ASN A 513 5.48 0.49 12.49
N THR A 514 6.09 1.12 13.50
CA THR A 514 6.53 0.51 14.75
C THR A 514 5.41 -0.28 15.42
N GLY A 515 4.25 0.36 15.58
CA GLY A 515 3.08 -0.22 16.26
C GLY A 515 2.36 -1.31 15.47
N GLY A 516 2.66 -1.46 14.18
CA GLY A 516 2.12 -2.55 13.35
C GLY A 516 2.60 -3.94 13.80
N ALA A 517 3.65 -4.00 14.63
CA ALA A 517 4.17 -5.23 15.21
C ALA A 517 3.29 -5.78 16.36
N VAL A 518 2.55 -4.92 17.06
CA VAL A 518 1.76 -5.33 18.24
C VAL A 518 0.37 -5.76 17.79
N GLU A 519 0.06 -7.04 17.95
CA GLU A 519 -1.22 -7.61 17.53
C GLU A 519 -2.26 -7.70 18.65
N GLN A 520 -1.80 -7.84 19.90
CA GLN A 520 -2.67 -7.98 21.05
C GLN A 520 -1.94 -7.53 22.32
N VAL A 521 -2.69 -6.96 23.26
CA VAL A 521 -2.26 -6.65 24.63
C VAL A 521 -3.33 -7.15 25.59
N GLU A 522 -2.92 -7.86 26.63
CA GLU A 522 -3.75 -8.30 27.75
C GLU A 522 -3.03 -7.95 29.06
N ILE A 523 -3.78 -7.46 30.06
CA ILE A 523 -3.24 -7.10 31.37
C ILE A 523 -3.94 -7.99 32.41
N GLN A 524 -3.15 -8.70 33.20
CA GLN A 524 -3.62 -9.61 34.24
C GLN A 524 -3.10 -9.15 35.60
N MET A 525 -4.00 -8.87 36.54
CA MET A 525 -3.66 -8.48 37.91
C MET A 525 -3.21 -9.70 38.73
N ALA A 526 -2.22 -9.54 39.60
CA ALA A 526 -1.62 -10.66 40.33
C ALA A 526 -2.52 -11.28 41.43
N SER A 527 -3.56 -10.59 41.92
CA SER A 527 -4.78 -11.14 42.59
C SER A 527 -5.60 -10.04 43.28
N ASP A 528 -6.94 -10.22 43.34
CA ASP A 528 -7.91 -9.47 44.16
C ASP A 528 -7.78 -9.80 45.66
N LYS A 529 -6.58 -9.76 46.23
CA LYS A 529 -6.46 -9.70 47.69
C LYS A 529 -6.43 -8.24 48.07
N SER A 530 -7.55 -7.78 48.65
CA SER A 530 -7.60 -6.55 49.43
C SER A 530 -6.29 -6.39 50.20
N PRO A 531 -5.63 -5.22 50.18
CA PRO A 531 -4.51 -5.01 51.07
C PRO A 531 -5.04 -5.25 52.49
N GLU A 532 -4.54 -6.29 53.15
CA GLU A 532 -4.72 -6.42 54.60
C GLU A 532 -4.09 -5.16 55.18
N PHE A 533 -4.92 -4.26 55.68
CA PHE A 533 -4.51 -3.12 56.47
C PHE A 533 -3.71 -3.66 57.66
N PHE A 534 -2.39 -3.63 57.55
CA PHE A 534 -1.55 -3.61 58.74
C PHE A 534 -1.63 -2.19 59.30
N ASP A 535 -2.36 -2.07 60.40
CA ASP A 535 -2.45 -0.84 61.19
C ASP A 535 -1.05 -0.42 61.65
N GLY A 536 -0.66 0.78 61.21
CA GLY A 536 0.34 1.60 61.89
C GLY A 536 1.75 1.54 61.34
N GLU A 537 2.04 2.35 60.31
CA GLU A 537 3.27 3.15 60.32
C GLU A 537 3.17 4.37 59.40
N ILE A 538 3.84 5.43 59.85
CA ILE A 538 3.65 6.85 59.50
C ILE A 538 4.15 7.18 58.08
N SER A 539 3.42 8.05 57.37
CA SER A 539 3.89 8.61 56.10
C SER A 539 5.12 9.49 56.30
N SER A 540 6.26 9.12 55.72
CA SER A 540 7.36 10.06 55.44
C SER A 540 7.78 10.00 53.98
N GLU A 541 8.09 11.19 53.48
CA GLU A 541 8.41 11.56 52.10
C GLU A 541 9.57 10.80 51.43
N LEU A 542 9.53 10.85 50.09
CA LEU A 542 10.64 10.72 49.13
C LEU A 542 11.67 9.60 49.38
N THR A 543 11.43 8.43 48.78
CA THR A 543 12.51 7.54 48.33
C THR A 543 12.21 7.00 46.93
N THR A 544 12.98 7.44 45.94
CA THR A 544 12.90 7.02 44.53
C THR A 544 13.70 5.73 44.25
N SER A 545 13.85 4.86 45.24
CA SER A 545 14.52 3.57 45.07
C SER A 545 13.79 2.48 45.84
N LEU A 546 12.76 1.92 45.21
CA LEU A 546 12.06 0.74 45.72
C LEU A 546 12.86 -0.52 45.35
N SER A 547 12.95 -1.46 46.29
CA SER A 547 13.82 -2.64 46.27
C SER A 547 13.47 -3.66 45.16
N GLU A 548 14.47 -4.41 44.70
CA GLU A 548 14.36 -5.46 43.66
C GLU A 548 13.51 -6.68 44.08
N ASN A 549 12.98 -6.70 45.31
CA ASN A 549 12.22 -7.82 45.90
C ASN A 549 10.70 -7.59 45.97
N ARG A 550 10.12 -6.73 45.13
CA ARG A 550 8.65 -6.54 45.10
C ARG A 550 7.94 -7.66 44.33
N SER A 551 6.77 -8.08 44.80
CA SER A 551 5.89 -8.97 44.05
C SER A 551 5.30 -8.25 42.83
N PRO A 552 5.09 -8.93 41.69
CA PRO A 552 4.46 -8.30 40.53
C PRO A 552 3.03 -7.88 40.88
N THR A 553 2.68 -6.64 40.53
CA THR A 553 1.32 -6.12 40.65
C THR A 553 0.47 -6.61 39.48
N ALA A 554 1.06 -6.64 38.28
CA ALA A 554 0.41 -7.14 37.08
C ALA A 554 1.40 -7.81 36.13
N THR A 555 0.86 -8.69 35.29
CA THR A 555 1.55 -9.24 34.11
C THR A 555 0.88 -8.70 32.85
N ILE A 556 1.66 -8.05 32.00
CA ILE A 556 1.23 -7.61 30.68
C ILE A 556 1.67 -8.66 29.66
N SER A 557 0.71 -9.27 28.98
CA SER A 557 0.96 -10.26 27.92
C SER A 557 0.68 -9.64 26.55
N LEU A 558 1.64 -9.74 25.64
CA LEU A 558 1.62 -9.16 24.31
C LEU A 558 1.78 -10.25 23.25
N LYS A 559 1.11 -10.11 22.11
CA LYS A 559 1.45 -10.87 20.89
C LYS A 559 2.13 -9.95 19.89
N VAL A 560 3.38 -10.22 19.57
CA VAL A 560 4.21 -9.34 18.75
C VAL A 560 4.75 -10.07 17.52
N ARG A 561 4.66 -9.45 16.34
CA ARG A 561 5.20 -9.98 15.09
C ARG A 561 6.50 -9.28 14.71
N GLY A 562 7.48 -10.06 14.23
CA GLY A 562 8.76 -9.59 13.71
C GLY A 562 9.93 -9.85 14.65
N CYS A 563 11.00 -9.08 14.51
CA CYS A 563 12.25 -9.24 15.26
C CYS A 563 12.97 -7.90 15.42
N GLY A 564 14.00 -7.87 16.25
CA GLY A 564 14.80 -6.67 16.53
C GLY A 564 14.37 -5.95 17.80
N ARG A 565 14.68 -4.65 17.88
CA ARG A 565 14.48 -3.86 19.09
C ARG A 565 12.99 -3.55 19.31
N PHE A 566 12.41 -4.17 20.31
CA PHE A 566 11.04 -3.95 20.75
C PHE A 566 11.00 -2.93 21.89
N GLY A 567 10.02 -2.02 21.84
CA GLY A 567 9.79 -1.00 22.85
C GLY A 567 8.39 -1.07 23.45
N ALA A 568 8.31 -0.69 24.73
CA ALA A 568 7.07 -0.40 25.44
C ALA A 568 7.30 0.73 26.45
N TYR A 569 6.24 1.41 26.85
CA TYR A 569 6.26 2.35 27.96
C TYR A 569 5.78 1.68 29.24
N SER A 570 6.48 1.93 30.34
CA SER A 570 6.04 1.60 31.69
C SER A 570 6.40 2.76 32.63
N SER A 571 5.46 3.22 33.45
CA SER A 571 5.74 4.28 34.44
C SER A 571 6.66 3.82 35.58
N GLN A 572 6.87 2.51 35.71
CA GLN A 572 7.80 1.92 36.67
C GLN A 572 8.71 0.92 35.97
N ARG A 573 9.91 0.74 36.53
CA ARG A 573 10.85 -0.28 36.06
C ARG A 573 10.18 -1.66 36.12
N PRO A 574 10.13 -2.44 35.01
CA PRO A 574 9.66 -3.81 35.06
C PRO A 574 10.51 -4.67 36.00
N LEU A 575 9.91 -5.71 36.57
CA LEU A 575 10.60 -6.72 37.37
C LEU A 575 11.23 -7.79 36.49
N LYS A 576 10.53 -8.16 35.42
CA LYS A 576 10.91 -9.25 34.53
C LYS A 576 10.29 -9.07 33.16
N CYS A 577 11.07 -9.36 32.12
CA CYS A 577 10.59 -9.51 30.76
C CYS A 577 10.86 -10.93 30.26
N SER A 578 9.96 -11.48 29.47
CA SER A 578 10.17 -12.75 28.76
C SER A 578 9.67 -12.67 27.33
N VAL A 579 10.36 -13.40 26.44
CA VAL A 579 10.01 -13.57 25.04
C VAL A 579 9.93 -15.07 24.76
N GLY A 580 8.76 -15.55 24.33
CA GLY A 580 8.51 -16.99 24.35
C GLY A 580 8.44 -17.50 25.78
N ASN A 581 9.22 -18.54 26.06
CA ASN A 581 9.38 -19.11 27.41
C ASN A 581 10.71 -18.69 28.06
N ALA A 582 11.46 -17.77 27.45
CA ALA A 582 12.79 -17.37 27.90
C ALA A 582 12.75 -16.02 28.60
N VAL A 583 13.36 -15.93 29.78
CA VAL A 583 13.64 -14.64 30.43
C VAL A 583 14.60 -13.86 29.55
N THR A 584 14.29 -12.60 29.28
CA THR A 584 15.04 -11.77 28.34
C THR A 584 15.47 -10.48 29.03
N ASP A 585 16.74 -10.13 28.87
CA ASP A 585 17.28 -8.87 29.38
C ASP A 585 16.56 -7.68 28.75
N PHE A 586 16.35 -6.63 29.55
CA PHE A 586 15.73 -5.39 29.11
C PHE A 586 16.49 -4.18 29.64
N ILE A 587 16.39 -3.07 28.92
CA ILE A 587 16.87 -1.75 29.34
C ILE A 587 15.64 -0.93 29.73
N TYR A 588 15.73 -0.22 30.85
CA TYR A 588 14.70 0.72 31.30
C TYR A 588 15.30 2.11 31.47
N ASP A 589 14.77 3.07 30.74
CA ASP A 589 15.07 4.49 30.92
C ASP A 589 14.06 5.09 31.89
N SER A 590 14.52 5.45 33.09
CA SER A 590 13.67 6.02 34.14
C SER A 590 13.20 7.45 33.85
N ALA A 591 13.85 8.18 32.93
CA ALA A 591 13.45 9.53 32.57
C ALA A 591 12.22 9.54 31.65
N THR A 592 12.16 8.59 30.72
CA THR A 592 11.07 8.50 29.72
C THR A 592 10.07 7.38 30.02
N GLY A 593 10.44 6.40 30.85
CA GLY A 593 9.68 5.17 31.07
C GLY A 593 9.82 4.15 29.93
N LEU A 594 10.77 4.35 29.01
CA LEU A 594 10.98 3.44 27.88
C LEU A 594 11.63 2.13 28.36
N VAL A 595 10.95 1.02 28.09
CA VAL A 595 11.46 -0.34 28.21
C VAL A 595 11.86 -0.82 26.82
N THR A 596 13.07 -1.33 26.66
CA THR A 596 13.51 -1.98 25.42
C THR A 596 14.04 -3.38 25.65
N LEU A 597 13.72 -4.29 24.74
CA LEU A 597 14.21 -5.68 24.72
C LEU A 597 14.36 -6.14 23.26
N ASN A 598 15.11 -7.22 23.02
CA ASN A 598 15.33 -7.73 21.67
C ASN A 598 14.48 -8.96 21.38
N LEU A 599 13.75 -8.93 20.27
CA LEU A 599 13.02 -10.07 19.74
C LEU A 599 13.92 -10.84 18.77
N PRO A 600 14.06 -12.17 18.93
CA PRO A 600 14.86 -12.98 18.02
C PRO A 600 14.19 -13.10 16.65
N VAL A 601 14.99 -13.46 15.64
CA VAL A 601 14.48 -13.74 14.29
C VAL A 601 13.64 -15.01 14.33
N PRO A 602 12.36 -14.98 13.93
CA PRO A 602 11.52 -16.17 13.95
C PRO A 602 11.91 -17.16 12.85
N GLU A 603 11.83 -18.45 13.14
CA GLU A 603 12.04 -19.52 12.15
C GLU A 603 10.82 -19.73 11.24
N LYS A 604 9.62 -19.38 11.71
CA LYS A 604 8.36 -19.54 11.00
C LYS A 604 7.88 -18.20 10.46
N GLU A 605 7.39 -18.20 9.22
CA GLU A 605 6.72 -17.03 8.64
C GLU A 605 5.54 -16.59 9.51
N MET A 606 5.35 -15.27 9.61
CA MET A 606 4.27 -14.66 10.39
C MET A 606 4.25 -15.16 11.84
N TYR A 607 5.38 -15.54 12.44
CA TYR A 607 5.39 -15.95 13.85
C TYR A 607 4.99 -14.80 14.78
N ARG A 608 4.32 -15.14 15.88
CA ARG A 608 3.95 -14.19 16.95
C ARG A 608 4.70 -14.58 18.21
N TRP A 609 5.62 -13.74 18.65
CA TRP A 609 6.25 -13.83 19.95
C TRP A 609 5.20 -13.53 21.03
N PRO A 610 4.97 -14.45 21.99
CA PRO A 610 4.38 -14.05 23.25
C PRO A 610 5.47 -13.28 24.02
N VAL A 611 5.16 -12.04 24.38
CA VAL A 611 6.04 -11.20 25.21
C VAL A 611 5.32 -10.92 26.51
N GLU A 612 5.97 -11.16 27.64
CA GLU A 612 5.41 -10.87 28.96
C GLU A 612 6.28 -9.87 29.69
N ILE A 613 5.65 -8.88 30.31
CA ILE A 613 6.29 -7.84 31.12
C ILE A 613 5.60 -7.83 32.48
N GLN A 614 6.35 -8.14 33.53
CA GLN A 614 5.87 -8.11 34.92
C GLN A 614 6.25 -6.78 35.54
N VAL A 615 5.27 -6.06 36.09
CA VAL A 615 5.45 -4.74 36.71
C VAL A 615 5.06 -4.75 38.17
#